data_AF-A0A1H4QF06-F1
#
_entry.id   AF-A0A1H4QF06-F1
#
_cell.length_a   1.000
_cell.length_b   1.000
_cell.length_c   1.000
_cell.angle_alpha   90.00
_cell.angle_beta   90.00
_cell.angle_gamma   90.00
#
_symmetry.space_group_name_H-M   'P 1'
#
loop_
_entity.id
_entity.type
_entity.pdbx_description
1 polymer ?
#
loop_
_entity_poly.entity_id
_entity_poly.type
_entity_poly.pdbx_seq_one_letter_code
_entity_poly.pdbx_strand_id
1 'polypeptide(L)'
;MGRALSVSGPQYHVNSCLLHERRSGVIEMYLLLSTYHASLDTMDALLPEHRAYLNKYRADGVFLLWGRRVPRTGGVIVAHGVDRVRIDTIVAEDPFVRANTATYEVIEIQPTGGLPELTTLLNETSR
;
A
#
# COMPACT_ATOMS: atom_id res chain seq x y z
N MET A 1 9.74 -31.26 -55.10
CA MET A 1 9.35 -32.30 -54.13
C MET A 1 10.02 -32.00 -52.81
N GLY A 2 9.27 -31.42 -51.87
CA GLY A 2 9.79 -30.96 -50.59
C GLY A 2 10.13 -32.14 -49.67
N ARG A 3 11.33 -32.13 -49.08
CA ARG A 3 11.67 -32.99 -47.95
C ARG A 3 11.63 -32.15 -46.68
N ALA A 4 10.69 -32.51 -45.82
CA ALA A 4 10.55 -31.98 -44.47
C ALA A 4 11.81 -32.31 -43.67
N LEU A 5 12.43 -31.28 -43.09
CA LEU A 5 13.46 -31.43 -42.06
C LEU A 5 12.75 -31.55 -40.71
N SER A 6 12.65 -32.79 -40.22
CA SER A 6 12.28 -33.05 -38.83
C SER A 6 13.50 -32.81 -37.96
N VAL A 7 13.53 -31.70 -37.23
CA VAL A 7 14.51 -31.47 -36.17
C VAL A 7 13.77 -31.56 -34.83
N SER A 8 13.98 -32.66 -34.12
CA SER A 8 13.48 -32.88 -32.76
C SER A 8 14.30 -32.03 -31.78
N GLY A 9 13.73 -30.91 -31.32
CA GLY A 9 14.27 -30.12 -30.20
C GLY A 9 13.93 -30.76 -28.84
N PRO A 10 14.66 -30.43 -27.77
CA PRO A 10 14.41 -30.99 -26.45
C PRO A 10 13.04 -30.56 -25.93
N GLN A 11 12.26 -31.53 -25.44
CA GLN A 11 11.03 -31.28 -24.71
C GLN A 11 11.37 -30.60 -23.37
N TYR A 12 11.17 -29.29 -23.28
CA TYR A 12 11.17 -28.60 -22.00
C TYR A 12 9.90 -29.00 -21.24
N HIS A 13 10.03 -29.91 -20.29
CA HIS A 13 9.03 -30.07 -19.24
C HIS A 13 9.05 -28.81 -18.38
N VAL A 14 8.05 -27.94 -18.59
CA VAL A 14 7.76 -26.84 -17.68
C VAL A 14 7.14 -27.42 -16.40
N ASN A 15 7.98 -27.88 -15.48
CA ASN A 15 7.59 -27.90 -14.07
C ASN A 15 7.59 -26.45 -13.59
N SER A 16 6.49 -25.75 -13.78
CA SER A 16 6.25 -24.46 -13.13
C SER A 16 5.24 -24.63 -12.00
N CYS A 17 5.64 -25.42 -11.01
CA CYS A 17 5.13 -25.32 -9.66
C CYS A 17 6.03 -24.32 -8.93
N LEU A 18 5.57 -23.08 -8.75
CA LEU A 18 6.08 -21.96 -7.92
C LEU A 18 5.36 -20.70 -8.46
N LEU A 19 4.63 -19.86 -7.73
CA LEU A 19 4.88 -19.32 -6.39
C LEU A 19 3.54 -18.95 -5.73
N HIS A 20 3.18 -19.64 -4.66
CA HIS A 20 2.47 -19.01 -3.53
C HIS A 20 3.23 -19.35 -2.24
N GLU A 21 4.55 -19.28 -2.32
CA GLU A 21 5.36 -19.15 -1.12
C GLU A 21 5.22 -17.69 -0.68
N ARG A 22 4.30 -17.43 0.26
CA ARG A 22 4.32 -16.19 1.01
C ARG A 22 5.73 -16.08 1.60
N ARG A 23 6.53 -15.16 1.08
CA ARG A 23 7.84 -14.85 1.66
C ARG A 23 7.58 -14.38 3.09
N SER A 24 7.77 -15.28 4.06
CA SER A 24 7.77 -14.99 5.48
C SER A 24 8.93 -14.03 5.75
N GLY A 25 8.69 -12.73 5.65
CA GLY A 25 9.72 -11.70 5.78
C GLY A 25 9.50 -10.44 4.94
N VAL A 26 8.44 -10.37 4.11
CA VAL A 26 8.13 -9.14 3.37
C VAL A 26 7.12 -8.36 4.17
N ILE A 27 7.56 -7.25 4.72
CA ILE A 27 6.69 -6.25 5.29
C ILE A 27 6.02 -5.56 4.10
N GLU A 28 4.79 -5.96 3.77
CA GLU A 28 3.96 -5.23 2.81
C GLU A 28 3.76 -3.83 3.37
N MET A 29 4.36 -2.82 2.73
CA MET A 29 4.38 -1.43 3.19
C MET A 29 3.97 -0.51 2.05
N TYR A 30 3.17 0.50 2.37
CA TYR A 30 2.65 1.45 1.40
C TYR A 30 2.78 2.88 1.89
N LEU A 31 3.15 3.76 0.97
CA LEU A 31 3.06 5.20 1.13
C LEU A 31 1.80 5.69 0.40
N LEU A 32 0.88 6.26 1.14
CA LEU A 32 -0.36 6.82 0.63
C LEU A 32 -0.20 8.35 0.60
N LEU A 33 -0.03 8.90 -0.59
CA LEU A 33 0.08 10.35 -0.81
C LEU A 33 -1.27 10.89 -1.24
N SER A 34 -1.91 11.70 -0.39
CA SER A 34 -3.12 12.41 -0.80
C SER A 34 -2.80 13.77 -1.41
N THR A 35 -3.60 14.15 -2.40
CA THR A 35 -3.62 15.49 -3.00
C THR A 35 -5.02 16.07 -2.87
N TYR A 36 -5.12 17.27 -2.31
CA TYR A 36 -6.39 17.96 -2.11
C TYR A 36 -6.83 18.66 -3.39
N HIS A 37 -8.12 18.59 -3.67
CA HIS A 37 -8.79 19.20 -4.83
C HIS A 37 -9.90 20.19 -4.42
N ALA A 38 -10.05 20.43 -3.11
CA ALA A 38 -11.03 21.36 -2.55
C ALA A 38 -10.36 22.45 -1.69
N SER A 39 -11.14 23.46 -1.30
CA SER A 39 -10.68 24.52 -0.39
C SER A 39 -10.30 23.96 0.98
N LEU A 40 -9.41 24.66 1.68
CA LEU A 40 -9.00 24.24 3.03
C LEU A 40 -10.16 24.24 4.03
N ASP A 41 -11.14 25.12 3.87
CA ASP A 41 -12.34 25.15 4.71
C ASP A 41 -13.17 23.86 4.56
N THR A 42 -13.36 23.39 3.32
CA THR A 42 -14.02 22.10 3.04
C THR A 42 -13.21 20.95 3.65
N MET A 43 -11.88 20.98 3.54
CA MET A 43 -11.03 19.96 4.15
C MET A 43 -11.11 19.99 5.69
N ASP A 44 -11.17 21.18 6.28
CA ASP A 44 -11.25 21.39 7.73
C ASP A 44 -12.59 20.90 8.30
N ALA A 45 -13.69 21.06 7.55
CA ALA A 45 -14.99 20.50 7.93
C ALA A 45 -14.99 18.97 8.00
N LEU A 46 -14.19 18.30 7.15
CA LEU A 46 -14.07 16.84 7.09
C LEU A 46 -13.01 16.27 8.07
N LEU A 47 -12.20 17.12 8.70
CA LEU A 47 -11.11 16.68 9.60
C LEU A 47 -11.56 15.80 10.77
N PRO A 48 -12.69 16.05 11.46
CA PRO A 48 -13.11 15.20 12.57
C PRO A 48 -13.34 13.75 12.14
N GLU A 49 -14.01 13.55 11.00
CA GLU A 49 -14.26 12.21 10.45
C GLU A 49 -12.96 11.58 9.93
N HIS A 50 -12.11 12.36 9.27
CA HIS A 50 -10.81 11.87 8.80
C HIS A 50 -9.90 11.44 9.96
N ARG A 51 -9.93 12.14 11.10
CA ARG A 51 -9.22 11.73 12.32
C ARG A 51 -9.76 10.43 12.90
N ALA A 52 -11.08 10.21 12.86
CA ALA A 52 -11.67 8.95 13.30
C ALA A 52 -11.22 7.78 12.40
N TYR A 53 -11.20 7.99 11.09
CA TYR A 53 -10.63 7.06 10.10
C TYR A 53 -9.17 6.70 10.42
N LEU A 54 -8.31 7.70 10.63
CA LEU A 54 -6.90 7.48 10.98
C LEU A 54 -6.74 6.69 12.29
N ASN A 55 -7.53 7.02 13.31
CA ASN A 55 -7.47 6.35 14.61
C ASN A 55 -7.94 4.90 14.56
N LYS A 56 -8.96 4.59 13.75
CA LYS A 56 -9.41 3.20 13.50
C LYS A 56 -8.24 2.35 13.00
N TYR A 57 -7.59 2.78 11.91
CA TYR A 57 -6.50 1.99 11.31
C TYR A 57 -5.19 2.03 12.09
N ARG A 58 -4.99 3.03 12.95
CA ARG A 58 -3.93 2.97 13.97
C ARG A 58 -4.22 1.87 14.99
N ALA A 59 -5.46 1.76 15.48
CA ALA A 59 -5.84 0.74 16.45
C ALA A 59 -5.78 -0.67 15.84
N ASP A 60 -6.09 -0.81 14.55
CA ASP A 60 -5.97 -2.06 13.80
C ASP A 60 -4.51 -2.42 13.45
N GLY A 61 -3.54 -1.57 13.79
CA GLY A 61 -2.13 -1.79 13.48
C GLY A 61 -1.79 -1.67 11.98
N VAL A 62 -2.64 -1.02 11.18
CA VAL A 62 -2.40 -0.86 9.74
C VAL A 62 -1.69 0.45 9.44
N PHE A 63 -2.03 1.55 10.12
CA PHE A 63 -1.39 2.86 9.94
C PHE A 63 -0.29 3.10 10.97
N LEU A 64 0.93 3.32 10.47
CA LEU A 64 2.12 3.56 11.28
C LEU A 64 2.28 5.04 11.64
N LEU A 65 2.09 5.89 10.64
CA LEU A 65 2.21 7.33 10.78
C LEU A 65 1.41 8.04 9.71
N TRP A 66 1.08 9.29 9.97
CA TRP A 66 0.49 10.19 8.99
C TRP A 66 0.87 11.63 9.30
N GLY A 67 0.75 12.49 8.29
CA GLY A 67 1.05 13.90 8.42
C GLY A 67 0.46 14.71 7.29
N ARG A 68 0.39 16.03 7.49
CA ARG A 68 0.07 16.99 6.43
C ARG A 68 1.33 17.28 5.63
N ARG A 69 1.20 17.41 4.32
CA ARG A 69 2.27 17.94 3.48
C ARG A 69 2.51 19.42 3.83
N VAL A 70 3.73 19.90 3.60
CA VAL A 70 4.11 21.31 3.72
C VAL A 70 4.64 21.76 2.35
N PRO A 71 3.95 22.65 1.61
CA PRO A 71 2.69 23.33 1.96
C PRO A 71 1.49 22.36 2.08
N ARG A 72 0.40 22.81 2.75
CA ARG A 72 -0.80 22.01 3.04
C ARG A 72 -1.65 21.75 1.78
N THR A 73 -1.13 20.95 0.87
CA THR A 73 -1.77 20.55 -0.40
C THR A 73 -2.24 19.10 -0.38
N GLY A 74 -2.11 18.43 0.77
CA GLY A 74 -2.33 17.00 0.88
C GLY A 74 -1.84 16.43 2.20
N GLY A 75 -1.85 15.12 2.28
CA GLY A 75 -1.34 14.35 3.41
C GLY A 75 -0.46 13.19 2.96
N VAL A 76 0.16 12.56 3.93
CA VAL A 76 0.95 11.35 3.81
C VAL A 76 0.46 10.39 4.86
N ILE A 77 0.29 9.12 4.51
CA ILE A 77 0.07 8.01 5.43
C ILE A 77 1.06 6.91 5.09
N VAL A 78 1.70 6.31 6.08
CA VAL A 78 2.46 5.06 5.90
C VAL A 78 1.65 3.93 6.50
N ALA A 79 1.34 2.95 5.66
CA ALA A 79 0.56 1.78 6.03
C ALA A 79 1.41 0.51 5.89
N HIS A 80 1.07 -0.54 6.64
CA HIS A 80 1.74 -1.84 6.52
C HIS A 80 0.82 -3.01 6.90
N GLY A 81 1.31 -4.23 6.65
CA GLY A 81 0.73 -5.47 7.18
C GLY A 81 -0.54 -5.94 6.45
N VAL A 82 -0.88 -5.31 5.33
CA VAL A 82 -2.05 -5.65 4.52
C VAL A 82 -1.67 -5.65 3.04
N ASP A 83 -2.40 -6.39 2.21
CA ASP A 83 -2.17 -6.41 0.77
C ASP A 83 -2.73 -5.16 0.06
N ARG A 84 -2.39 -5.04 -1.23
CA ARG A 84 -2.82 -3.92 -2.06
C ARG A 84 -4.35 -3.77 -2.15
N VAL A 85 -5.08 -4.88 -2.26
CA VAL A 85 -6.56 -4.86 -2.38
C VAL A 85 -7.18 -4.28 -1.10
N ARG A 86 -6.63 -4.65 0.06
CA ARG A 86 -7.05 -4.09 1.33
C ARG A 86 -6.69 -2.61 1.44
N ILE A 87 -5.50 -2.19 0.99
CA ILE A 87 -5.14 -0.76 0.95
C ILE A 87 -6.13 0.05 0.10
N ASP A 88 -6.46 -0.42 -1.11
CA ASP A 88 -7.39 0.30 -1.99
C ASP A 88 -8.78 0.42 -1.33
N THR A 89 -9.23 -0.62 -0.61
CA THR A 89 -10.47 -0.58 0.19
C THR A 89 -10.38 0.46 1.31
N ILE A 90 -9.29 0.47 2.07
CA ILE A 90 -9.07 1.42 3.17
C ILE A 90 -9.07 2.86 2.65
N VAL A 91 -8.34 3.13 1.56
CA VAL A 91 -8.30 4.45 0.92
C VAL A 91 -9.70 4.92 0.51
N ALA A 92 -10.54 4.03 -0.02
CA ALA A 92 -11.91 4.36 -0.40
C ALA A 92 -12.83 4.71 0.80
N GLU A 93 -12.47 4.31 2.02
CA GLU A 93 -13.21 4.66 3.25
C GLU A 93 -12.91 6.09 3.73
N ASP A 94 -11.78 6.69 3.33
CA ASP A 94 -11.36 8.04 3.76
C ASP A 94 -12.45 9.08 3.41
N PRO A 95 -12.94 9.86 4.39
CA PRO A 95 -13.91 10.94 4.14
C PRO A 95 -13.50 11.90 3.04
N PHE A 96 -12.20 12.18 2.87
CA PHE A 96 -11.73 13.04 1.79
C PHE A 96 -11.94 12.41 0.40
N VAL A 97 -11.81 11.09 0.29
CA VAL A 97 -12.07 10.36 -0.96
C VAL A 97 -13.57 10.23 -1.20
N ARG A 98 -14.35 9.87 -0.18
CA ARG A 98 -15.82 9.74 -0.28
C ARG A 98 -16.50 11.06 -0.64
N ALA A 99 -15.98 12.19 -0.16
CA ALA A 99 -16.45 13.52 -0.52
C ALA A 99 -15.88 14.04 -1.85
N ASN A 100 -15.05 13.25 -2.54
CA ASN A 100 -14.36 13.61 -3.78
C ASN A 100 -13.52 14.91 -3.65
N THR A 101 -12.94 15.15 -2.47
CA THR A 101 -12.12 16.34 -2.17
C THR A 101 -10.63 16.05 -2.18
N ALA A 102 -10.22 14.77 -2.22
CA ALA A 102 -8.84 14.37 -2.39
C ALA A 102 -8.72 13.07 -3.18
N THR A 103 -7.57 12.87 -3.83
CA THR A 103 -7.17 11.60 -4.45
C THR A 103 -5.91 11.06 -3.77
N TYR A 104 -5.73 9.75 -3.79
CA TYR A 104 -4.51 9.10 -3.33
C TYR A 104 -3.68 8.57 -4.49
N GLU A 105 -2.37 8.78 -4.39
CA GLU A 105 -1.35 7.96 -5.04
C GLU A 105 -0.86 6.92 -4.01
N VAL A 106 -0.91 5.65 -4.38
CA VAL A 106 -0.53 4.53 -3.50
C VAL A 106 0.74 3.89 -4.05
N ILE A 107 1.83 4.06 -3.32
CA ILE A 107 3.17 3.60 -3.68
C ILE A 107 3.52 2.42 -2.78
N GLU A 108 3.76 1.24 -3.37
CA GLU A 108 4.31 0.09 -2.65
C GLU A 108 5.79 0.33 -2.36
N ILE A 109 6.20 0.02 -1.13
CA ILE A 109 7.58 0.10 -0.68
C ILE A 109 8.00 -1.28 -0.21
N GLN A 110 9.19 -1.69 -0.63
CA GLN A 110 9.87 -2.88 -0.12
C GLN A 110 11.12 -2.41 0.64
N PRO A 111 11.02 -2.12 1.95
CA PRO A 111 12.15 -1.63 2.72
C PRO A 111 13.26 -2.69 2.75
N THR A 112 14.48 -2.31 2.39
CA THR A 112 15.67 -3.19 2.45
C THR A 112 16.55 -2.92 3.68
N GLY A 113 16.20 -1.90 4.47
CA GLY A 113 16.91 -1.51 5.69
C GLY A 113 16.16 -0.43 6.47
N GLY A 114 16.55 -0.25 7.73
CA GLY A 114 15.96 0.72 8.64
C GLY A 114 16.66 0.66 10.01
N LEU A 115 16.32 1.60 10.89
CA LEU A 115 16.79 1.55 12.29
C LEU A 115 16.28 0.24 12.95
N PRO A 116 17.13 -0.47 13.72
CA PRO A 116 16.74 -1.74 14.35
C PRO A 116 15.45 -1.64 15.18
N GLU A 117 15.26 -0.53 15.87
CA GLU A 117 14.08 -0.28 16.69
C GLU A 117 12.81 -0.20 15.82
N LEU A 118 12.90 0.45 14.66
CA LEU A 118 11.77 0.55 13.72
C LEU A 118 11.48 -0.81 13.07
N THR A 119 12.50 -1.52 12.61
CA THR A 119 12.31 -2.84 11.97
C THR A 119 11.77 -3.87 12.97
N THR A 120 12.17 -3.80 14.24
CA THR A 120 11.62 -4.64 15.32
C THR A 120 10.13 -4.35 15.53
N LEU A 121 9.75 -3.08 15.67
CA LEU A 121 8.35 -2.67 15.85
C LEU A 121 7.46 -3.12 14.69
N LEU A 122 7.94 -3.01 13.44
CA LEU A 122 7.19 -3.44 12.26
C LEU A 122 6.95 -4.96 12.22
N ASN A 123 7.93 -5.74 12.70
CA ASN A 123 7.83 -7.20 12.77
C ASN A 123 6.89 -7.66 13.89
N GLU A 124 6.83 -6.95 15.01
CA GLU A 124 5.92 -7.25 16.13
C GLU A 124 4.47 -6.92 15.80
N THR A 125 4.22 -5.84 15.06
CA THR A 125 2.88 -5.39 14.67
C THR A 125 2.25 -6.30 13.60
N SER A 126 3.04 -7.17 12.98
CA SER A 126 2.59 -8.12 11.94
C SER A 126 2.17 -9.50 12.49
N ARG A 127 2.13 -9.68 13.82
CA ARG A 127 1.70 -10.93 14.49
C ARG A 127 0.31 -10.78 15.09
#